data_AF-A0A2E3N3X8-F1
#
_entry.id   AF-A0A2E3N3X8-F1
#
_cell.length_a   1.000
_cell.length_b   1.000
_cell.length_c   1.000
_cell.angle_alpha   90.00
_cell.angle_beta   90.00
_cell.angle_gamma   90.00
#
_symmetry.space_group_name_H-M   'P 1'
#
loop_
_entity.id
_entity.type
_entity.pdbx_description
1 polymer ?
#
loop_
_entity_poly.entity_id
_entity_poly.type
_entity_poly.pdbx_seq_one_letter_code
_entity_poly.pdbx_strand_id
1 'polypeptide(L)'
;MKNLSLAIAIILSSYYSFSQSQVSIRLRTKIKDTLVIDKYKRIDNGFKIQKLYMAPGNWRIKNETATDLLKSETIIAVDLVYTDYPKGNDFTELNKRRIIELFGALPSAFNRSVVSWRIVKQTGVEKTGGIDKYFHGFVIYYRPMPTNYAENKLIEDIVSGKTKPEDSTLLKVFERNENWKDMLVVCDVTGSMSPYTSQLLLWIKANQKMRSMKNIIFFNDDDEISTAQIKKKDPTGMWKISSGNYRKVMDVAFKAMKEGKHIENNLEAVCRAIDEFPKEKKKVLMIADNWEDPCDMYLVDYLKEKKIPVRIIICGVNSRLNTNYLNIARATGGTVHTMEQDLNNLATIKEGTKFKIGNARILLSRGKFIQIN
;
A
#
# COMPACT_ATOMS: atom_id res chain seq x y z
N MET A 1 -35.05 -63.46 -24.76
CA MET A 1 -35.63 -63.02 -23.47
C MET A 1 -34.50 -63.00 -22.45
N LYS A 2 -34.27 -61.84 -21.80
CA LYS A 2 -33.92 -61.65 -20.36
C LYS A 2 -32.72 -62.46 -19.81
N ASN A 3 -31.71 -61.96 -19.10
CA ASN A 3 -31.34 -60.70 -18.42
C ASN A 3 -29.82 -60.86 -18.13
N LEU A 4 -28.93 -59.89 -18.36
CA LEU A 4 -28.69 -58.69 -17.56
C LEU A 4 -28.55 -58.97 -16.04
N SER A 5 -27.34 -59.32 -15.57
CA SER A 5 -26.80 -58.90 -14.26
C SER A 5 -25.54 -59.67 -13.88
N LEU A 6 -24.35 -59.16 -14.23
CA LEU A 6 -23.14 -59.34 -13.40
C LEU A 6 -22.11 -58.25 -13.69
N ALA A 7 -22.48 -57.00 -13.44
CA ALA A 7 -21.58 -55.85 -13.50
C ALA A 7 -21.90 -54.85 -12.38
N ILE A 8 -22.06 -55.32 -11.14
CA ILE A 8 -22.15 -54.47 -9.95
C ILE A 8 -21.51 -55.22 -8.77
N ALA A 9 -20.19 -55.18 -8.66
CA ALA A 9 -19.48 -55.54 -7.43
C ALA A 9 -18.07 -54.92 -7.34
N ILE A 10 -17.81 -53.81 -8.06
CA ILE A 10 -16.58 -53.02 -7.89
C ILE A 10 -16.95 -51.52 -7.99
N ILE A 11 -17.94 -51.10 -7.19
CA ILE A 11 -18.17 -49.68 -6.90
C ILE A 11 -18.59 -49.59 -5.43
N LEU A 12 -17.65 -49.86 -4.52
CA LEU A 12 -17.85 -49.59 -3.09
C LEU A 12 -16.52 -49.45 -2.32
N SER A 13 -15.49 -48.93 -3.00
CA SER A 13 -14.24 -48.53 -2.37
C SER A 13 -13.59 -47.34 -3.07
N SER A 14 -14.37 -46.45 -3.70
CA SER A 14 -13.91 -45.09 -3.94
C SER A 14 -14.01 -44.34 -2.62
N TYR A 15 -12.97 -44.52 -1.80
CA TYR A 15 -12.65 -43.67 -0.68
C TYR A 15 -12.90 -42.22 -1.10
N TYR A 16 -13.80 -41.56 -0.36
CA TYR A 16 -13.84 -40.11 -0.27
C TYR A 16 -12.53 -39.65 0.35
N SER A 17 -11.45 -39.66 -0.43
CA SER A 17 -10.29 -38.83 -0.17
C SER A 17 -10.69 -37.42 -0.57
N PHE A 18 -11.46 -36.77 0.30
CA PHE A 18 -11.53 -35.32 0.32
C PHE A 18 -10.10 -34.86 0.59
N SER A 19 -9.37 -34.57 -0.49
CA SER A 19 -8.11 -33.86 -0.40
C SER A 19 -8.43 -32.54 0.29
N GLN A 20 -8.16 -32.47 1.59
CA GLN A 20 -8.04 -31.21 2.29
C GLN A 20 -6.82 -30.53 1.69
N SER A 21 -7.03 -29.85 0.57
CA SER A 21 -6.15 -28.78 0.15
C SER A 21 -6.17 -27.77 1.29
N GLN A 22 -5.17 -27.83 2.17
CA GLN A 22 -4.88 -26.74 3.07
C GLN A 22 -4.51 -25.55 2.19
N VAL A 23 -5.48 -24.68 1.94
CA VAL A 23 -5.21 -23.34 1.45
C VAL A 23 -4.40 -22.66 2.55
N SER A 24 -3.08 -22.70 2.41
CA SER A 24 -2.20 -21.88 3.25
C SER A 24 -2.37 -20.44 2.79
N ILE A 25 -3.36 -19.73 3.34
CA ILE A 25 -3.43 -18.28 3.18
C ILE A 25 -2.21 -17.75 3.94
N ARG A 26 -1.14 -17.40 3.22
CA ARG A 26 -0.06 -16.57 3.78
C ARG A 26 -0.61 -15.16 3.94
N LEU A 27 -1.42 -14.97 4.97
CA LEU A 27 -1.82 -13.67 5.47
C LEU A 27 -0.54 -12.85 5.69
N ARG A 28 -0.28 -11.86 4.84
CA ARG A 28 0.78 -10.86 5.08
C ARG A 28 0.34 -9.84 6.15
N THR A 29 -0.58 -10.22 7.03
CA THR A 29 -1.12 -9.37 8.08
C THR A 29 -0.45 -9.73 9.39
N LYS A 30 0.35 -8.80 9.92
CA LYS A 30 0.81 -8.89 11.31
C LYS A 30 -0.33 -8.43 12.21
N ILE A 31 -1.11 -9.38 12.70
CA ILE A 31 -2.11 -9.10 13.73
C ILE A 31 -1.35 -8.79 15.02
N LYS A 32 -1.52 -7.57 15.56
CA LYS A 32 -0.95 -7.20 16.87
C LYS A 32 -1.56 -8.09 17.97
N ASP A 33 -0.85 -8.19 19.10
CA ASP A 33 -1.43 -8.77 20.33
C ASP A 33 -2.82 -8.21 20.61
N THR A 34 -3.70 -9.08 21.11
CA THR A 34 -5.09 -8.74 21.39
C THR A 34 -5.16 -7.54 22.34
N LEU A 35 -5.68 -6.42 21.85
CA LEU A 35 -5.90 -5.22 22.64
C LEU A 35 -7.12 -5.44 23.54
N VAL A 36 -6.90 -5.44 24.85
CA VAL A 36 -7.95 -5.63 25.86
C VAL A 36 -8.43 -4.27 26.35
N ILE A 37 -9.73 -3.99 26.21
CA ILE A 37 -10.34 -2.72 26.62
C ILE A 37 -11.72 -2.97 27.25
N ASP A 38 -12.23 -1.99 28.01
CA ASP A 38 -13.56 -2.09 28.61
C ASP A 38 -14.66 -2.06 27.53
N LYS A 39 -14.64 -1.04 26.65
CA LYS A 39 -15.57 -0.90 25.52
C LYS A 39 -14.89 -0.21 24.34
N TYR A 40 -15.18 -0.66 23.12
CA TYR A 40 -14.62 -0.06 21.91
C TYR A 40 -15.08 1.39 21.74
N LYS A 41 -14.11 2.28 21.55
CA LYS A 41 -14.33 3.69 21.24
C LYS A 41 -13.67 4.00 19.91
N ARG A 42 -14.28 4.90 19.14
CA ARG A 42 -13.68 5.42 17.91
C ARG A 42 -12.33 6.03 18.25
N ILE A 43 -11.31 5.64 17.50
CA ILE A 43 -10.03 6.32 17.48
C ILE A 43 -10.12 7.38 16.39
N ASP A 44 -9.97 8.64 16.77
CA ASP A 44 -9.83 9.72 15.81
C ASP A 44 -8.38 9.78 15.34
N ASN A 45 -8.16 9.41 14.09
CA ASN A 45 -6.87 9.36 13.44
C ASN A 45 -6.89 10.08 12.08
N GLY A 46 -7.92 10.90 11.82
CA GLY A 46 -8.10 11.60 10.55
C GLY A 46 -8.59 10.74 9.37
N PHE A 47 -8.68 9.41 9.52
CA PHE A 47 -9.19 8.52 8.48
C PHE A 47 -10.71 8.32 8.59
N LYS A 48 -11.35 8.07 7.44
CA LYS A 48 -12.77 7.67 7.41
C LYS A 48 -12.91 6.24 7.94
N ILE A 49 -14.07 5.94 8.50
CA ILE A 49 -14.37 4.61 9.05
C ILE A 49 -15.61 4.01 8.41
N GLN A 50 -15.55 2.71 8.13
CA GLN A 50 -16.69 1.90 7.76
C GLN A 50 -16.79 0.71 8.71
N LYS A 51 -17.97 0.51 9.30
CA LYS A 51 -18.24 -0.62 10.20
C LYS A 51 -18.91 -1.75 9.46
N LEU A 52 -18.42 -2.97 9.66
CA LEU A 52 -19.02 -4.22 9.20
C LEU A 52 -19.53 -4.95 10.44
N TYR A 53 -20.84 -5.07 10.58
CA TYR A 53 -21.49 -5.58 11.77
C TYR A 53 -21.60 -7.09 11.73
N MET A 54 -21.39 -7.74 12.87
CA MET A 54 -21.56 -9.17 13.07
C MET A 54 -22.39 -9.43 14.34
N ALA A 55 -22.99 -10.62 14.45
CA ALA A 55 -23.54 -11.05 15.73
C ALA A 55 -22.42 -11.60 16.64
N PRO A 56 -22.56 -11.54 17.98
CA PRO A 56 -21.49 -11.89 18.91
C PRO A 56 -20.90 -13.30 18.76
N GLY A 57 -21.75 -14.29 18.45
CA GLY A 57 -21.36 -15.70 18.23
C GLY A 57 -21.28 -16.11 16.76
N ASN A 58 -21.30 -15.15 15.83
CA ASN A 58 -21.36 -15.42 14.38
C ASN A 58 -20.15 -14.79 13.66
N TRP A 59 -19.81 -15.36 12.51
CA TRP A 59 -18.77 -14.86 11.60
C TRP A 59 -19.31 -14.15 10.35
N ARG A 60 -20.62 -14.22 10.08
CA ARG A 60 -21.24 -13.57 8.90
C ARG A 60 -21.34 -12.05 9.07
N ILE A 61 -20.94 -11.32 8.04
CA ILE A 61 -21.12 -9.86 7.94
C ILE A 61 -22.60 -9.59 7.65
N LYS A 62 -23.24 -8.74 8.45
CA LYS A 62 -24.68 -8.43 8.30
C LYS A 62 -24.98 -7.42 7.20
N ASN A 63 -24.06 -6.47 6.99
CA ASN A 63 -24.22 -5.37 6.05
C ASN A 63 -23.20 -5.49 4.91
N GLU A 64 -23.30 -6.56 4.13
CA GLU A 64 -22.33 -6.89 3.07
C GLU A 64 -22.15 -5.74 2.06
N THR A 65 -23.21 -5.01 1.71
CA THR A 65 -23.14 -3.85 0.80
C THR A 65 -22.22 -2.72 1.28
N ALA A 66 -21.89 -2.68 2.59
CA ALA A 66 -20.92 -1.72 3.11
C ALA A 66 -19.48 -2.02 2.66
N THR A 67 -19.18 -3.24 2.21
CA THR A 67 -17.87 -3.55 1.61
C THR A 67 -17.75 -3.06 0.18
N ASP A 68 -18.86 -2.90 -0.54
CA ASP A 68 -18.84 -2.37 -1.92
C ASP A 68 -18.27 -0.96 -1.98
N LEU A 69 -18.60 -0.12 -1.00
CA LEU A 69 -18.06 1.23 -0.85
C LEU A 69 -16.55 1.25 -0.59
N LEU A 70 -15.97 0.14 -0.12
CA LEU A 70 -14.56 0.04 0.23
C LEU A 70 -13.71 -0.54 -0.89
N LYS A 71 -14.33 -1.12 -1.94
CA LYS A 71 -13.61 -1.78 -3.04
C LYS A 71 -12.73 -0.81 -3.82
N SER A 72 -13.14 0.45 -3.93
CA SER A 72 -12.41 1.51 -4.63
C SER A 72 -11.57 2.39 -3.71
N GLU A 73 -11.46 2.07 -2.42
CA GLU A 73 -10.84 2.94 -1.43
C GLU A 73 -9.48 2.42 -0.94
N THR A 74 -8.58 3.32 -0.55
CA THR A 74 -7.31 2.91 0.07
C THR A 74 -7.56 2.46 1.51
N ILE A 75 -7.41 1.17 1.79
CA ILE A 75 -7.52 0.63 3.16
C ILE A 75 -6.26 0.93 3.97
N ILE A 76 -6.43 1.42 5.20
CA ILE A 76 -5.36 1.91 6.08
C ILE A 76 -5.20 1.01 7.31
N ALA A 77 -6.31 0.60 7.91
CA ALA A 77 -6.31 -0.25 9.09
C ALA A 77 -7.59 -1.06 9.24
N VAL A 78 -7.50 -2.18 9.94
CA VAL A 78 -8.61 -3.05 10.27
C VAL A 78 -8.56 -3.42 11.75
N ASP A 79 -9.64 -3.15 12.46
CA ASP A 79 -9.87 -3.70 13.80
C ASP A 79 -10.93 -4.80 13.72
N LEU A 80 -10.59 -6.01 14.16
CA LEU A 80 -11.57 -7.02 14.53
C LEU A 80 -11.98 -6.78 15.98
N VAL A 81 -13.24 -6.43 16.22
CA VAL A 81 -13.76 -6.13 17.54
C VAL A 81 -14.74 -7.22 17.98
N TYR A 82 -14.53 -7.77 19.17
CA TYR A 82 -15.44 -8.74 19.80
C TYR A 82 -15.47 -8.55 21.32
N THR A 83 -16.30 -9.31 22.01
CA THR A 83 -16.41 -9.29 23.48
C THR A 83 -15.86 -10.56 24.09
N ASP A 84 -15.26 -10.45 25.27
CA ASP A 84 -14.87 -11.59 26.12
C ASP A 84 -16.10 -12.13 26.86
N TYR A 85 -17.09 -12.62 26.12
CA TYR A 85 -18.33 -13.16 26.69
C TYR A 85 -18.83 -14.41 25.93
N PRO A 86 -19.07 -15.54 26.61
CA PRO A 86 -18.78 -15.79 28.03
C PRO A 86 -17.28 -15.62 28.34
N LYS A 87 -16.97 -15.07 29.52
CA LYS A 87 -15.61 -14.72 29.92
C LYS A 87 -14.73 -15.96 29.99
N GLY A 88 -13.52 -15.85 29.42
CA GLY A 88 -12.52 -16.92 29.48
C GLY A 88 -12.70 -18.01 28.41
N ASN A 89 -13.72 -17.89 27.55
CA ASN A 89 -13.85 -18.77 26.39
C ASN A 89 -12.76 -18.48 25.34
N ASP A 90 -12.36 -19.52 24.63
CA ASP A 90 -11.48 -19.38 23.47
C ASP A 90 -12.28 -18.99 22.22
N PHE A 91 -12.03 -17.78 21.72
CA PHE A 91 -12.65 -17.25 20.50
C PHE A 91 -11.74 -17.34 19.27
N THR A 92 -10.62 -18.04 19.37
CA THR A 92 -9.62 -18.14 18.30
C THR A 92 -10.23 -18.64 16.99
N GLU A 93 -11.00 -19.73 17.04
CA GLU A 93 -11.62 -20.31 15.84
C GLU A 93 -12.69 -19.40 15.23
N LEU A 94 -13.54 -18.79 16.08
CA LEU A 94 -14.55 -17.84 15.62
C LEU A 94 -13.90 -16.63 14.94
N ASN A 95 -12.83 -16.08 15.52
CA ASN A 95 -12.12 -14.93 14.96
C ASN A 95 -11.39 -15.29 13.66
N LYS A 96 -10.85 -16.51 13.52
CA LYS A 96 -10.32 -17.00 12.24
C LYS A 96 -11.38 -17.01 11.15
N ARG A 97 -12.57 -17.54 11.44
CA ARG A 97 -13.70 -17.55 10.49
C ARG A 97 -14.15 -16.14 10.10
N ARG A 98 -14.17 -15.19 11.04
CA ARG A 98 -14.45 -13.77 10.76
C ARG A 98 -13.42 -13.17 9.80
N ILE A 99 -12.14 -13.46 10.00
CA ILE A 99 -11.08 -12.97 9.11
C ILE A 99 -11.22 -13.58 7.71
N ILE A 100 -11.56 -14.86 7.61
CA ILE A 100 -11.84 -15.52 6.33
C ILE A 100 -13.04 -14.87 5.63
N GLU A 101 -14.11 -14.56 6.38
CA GLU A 101 -15.27 -13.85 5.84
C GLU A 101 -14.89 -12.48 5.25
N LEU A 102 -14.09 -11.71 6.00
CA LEU A 102 -13.60 -10.41 5.53
C LEU A 102 -12.70 -10.57 4.30
N PHE A 103 -11.89 -11.61 4.23
CA PHE A 103 -11.06 -11.88 3.05
C PHE A 103 -11.91 -12.12 1.80
N GLY A 104 -13.02 -12.86 1.93
CA GLY A 104 -13.98 -13.04 0.84
C GLY A 104 -14.67 -11.73 0.43
N ALA A 105 -15.02 -10.89 1.39
CA ALA A 105 -15.78 -9.66 1.13
C ALA A 105 -14.93 -8.44 0.73
N LEU A 106 -13.68 -8.37 1.18
CA LEU A 106 -12.74 -7.25 0.97
C LEU A 106 -11.29 -7.76 0.90
N PRO A 107 -10.91 -8.46 -0.18
CA PRO A 107 -9.56 -9.04 -0.33
C PRO A 107 -8.46 -7.99 -0.33
N SER A 108 -8.73 -6.78 -0.82
CA SER A 108 -7.75 -5.67 -0.90
C SER A 108 -7.14 -5.28 0.46
N ALA A 109 -7.88 -5.46 1.56
CA ALA A 109 -7.39 -5.18 2.91
C ALA A 109 -6.20 -6.07 3.36
N PHE A 110 -5.98 -7.19 2.66
CA PHE A 110 -4.97 -8.19 2.99
C PHE A 110 -3.72 -8.13 2.10
N ASN A 111 -3.80 -7.41 0.99
CA ASN A 111 -2.74 -7.39 -0.02
C ASN A 111 -1.59 -6.44 0.33
N ARG A 112 -1.79 -5.54 1.30
CA ARG A 112 -0.87 -4.44 1.61
C ARG A 112 -0.21 -4.60 2.97
N SER A 113 1.12 -4.57 2.98
CA SER A 113 1.95 -4.77 4.18
C SER A 113 1.83 -3.63 5.20
N VAL A 114 1.50 -2.42 4.73
CA VAL A 114 1.37 -1.23 5.55
C VAL A 114 0.07 -1.19 6.34
N VAL A 115 -0.97 -1.96 5.95
CA VAL A 115 -2.27 -2.00 6.63
C VAL A 115 -2.09 -2.48 8.08
N SER A 116 -2.61 -1.70 9.02
CA SER A 116 -2.53 -2.04 10.44
C SER A 116 -3.68 -2.97 10.86
N TRP A 117 -3.35 -4.11 11.48
CA TRP A 117 -4.33 -5.04 12.00
C TRP A 117 -4.33 -5.08 13.52
N ARG A 118 -5.52 -5.04 14.13
CA ARG A 118 -5.71 -5.26 15.57
C ARG A 118 -6.88 -6.20 15.82
N ILE A 119 -6.70 -7.08 16.80
CA ILE A 119 -7.82 -7.77 17.44
C ILE A 119 -8.10 -7.01 18.73
N VAL A 120 -9.36 -6.63 18.94
CA VAL A 120 -9.82 -5.85 20.08
C VAL A 120 -10.85 -6.65 20.87
N LYS A 121 -10.49 -6.99 22.11
CA LYS A 121 -11.30 -7.76 23.05
C LYS A 121 -11.93 -6.82 24.08
N GLN A 122 -13.26 -6.73 24.08
CA GLN A 122 -14.02 -5.91 25.01
C GLN A 122 -14.44 -6.72 26.25
N THR A 123 -14.07 -6.26 27.45
CA THR A 123 -14.33 -6.96 28.71
C THR A 123 -15.48 -6.37 29.53
N GLY A 124 -15.98 -5.20 29.18
CA GLY A 124 -17.00 -4.49 29.96
C GLY A 124 -18.36 -5.21 30.05
N VAL A 125 -18.63 -6.17 29.16
CA VAL A 125 -19.91 -6.91 29.10
C VAL A 125 -20.22 -7.59 30.44
N GLU A 126 -19.20 -8.11 31.12
CA GLU A 126 -19.35 -8.76 32.43
C GLU A 126 -19.96 -7.81 33.47
N LYS A 127 -19.58 -6.53 33.43
CA LYS A 127 -20.05 -5.52 34.38
C LYS A 127 -21.42 -4.97 34.01
N THR A 128 -21.64 -4.71 32.72
CA THR A 128 -22.83 -3.96 32.28
C THR A 128 -23.97 -4.84 31.78
N GLY A 129 -23.71 -6.13 31.55
CA GLY A 129 -24.61 -7.02 30.81
C GLY A 129 -24.90 -6.53 29.39
N GLY A 130 -25.82 -7.21 28.71
CA GLY A 130 -26.34 -6.84 27.40
C GLY A 130 -25.27 -6.85 26.30
N ILE A 131 -24.86 -8.04 25.87
CA ILE A 131 -23.84 -8.25 24.83
C ILE A 131 -24.14 -7.48 23.55
N ASP A 132 -25.42 -7.31 23.19
CA ASP A 132 -25.85 -6.57 22.00
C ASP A 132 -25.58 -5.06 22.08
N LYS A 133 -25.23 -4.53 23.26
CA LYS A 133 -24.82 -3.13 23.46
C LYS A 133 -23.33 -2.89 23.13
N TYR A 134 -22.60 -3.95 22.79
CA TYR A 134 -21.20 -3.91 22.40
C TYR A 134 -21.08 -4.15 20.90
N PHE A 135 -20.09 -3.51 20.29
CA PHE A 135 -19.87 -3.67 18.86
C PHE A 135 -19.15 -5.01 18.59
N HIS A 136 -19.64 -5.76 17.61
CA HIS A 136 -18.99 -6.95 17.08
C HIS A 136 -18.86 -6.84 15.58
N GLY A 137 -17.68 -7.19 15.06
CA GLY A 137 -17.37 -7.16 13.65
C GLY A 137 -16.12 -6.34 13.36
N PHE A 138 -16.05 -5.71 12.19
CA PHE A 138 -14.86 -4.99 11.74
C PHE A 138 -15.05 -3.48 11.72
N VAL A 139 -14.01 -2.76 12.13
CA VAL A 139 -13.87 -1.33 11.85
C VAL A 139 -12.76 -1.15 10.82
N ILE A 140 -13.14 -0.74 9.62
CA ILE A 140 -12.24 -0.50 8.50
C ILE A 140 -11.93 0.99 8.44
N TYR A 141 -10.66 1.34 8.51
CA TYR A 141 -10.17 2.70 8.32
C TYR A 141 -9.69 2.85 6.89
N TYR A 142 -10.13 3.89 6.19
CA TYR A 142 -9.80 4.10 4.79
C TYR A 142 -9.61 5.59 4.45
N ARG A 143 -8.90 5.83 3.35
CA ARG A 143 -8.79 7.14 2.71
C ARG A 143 -9.67 7.13 1.45
N PRO A 144 -10.59 8.10 1.31
CA PRO A 144 -11.42 8.19 0.13
C PRO A 144 -10.56 8.53 -1.10
N MET A 145 -10.80 7.87 -2.22
CA MET A 145 -10.21 8.22 -3.50
C MET A 145 -10.86 9.51 -4.03
N PRO A 146 -10.07 10.55 -4.33
CA PRO A 146 -10.60 11.76 -4.92
C PRO A 146 -11.05 11.51 -6.37
N THR A 147 -11.82 12.44 -6.92
CA THR A 147 -12.19 12.41 -8.34
C THR A 147 -11.13 13.12 -9.17
N ASN A 148 -10.89 12.67 -10.40
CA ASN A 148 -9.99 13.34 -11.36
C ASN A 148 -10.19 14.87 -11.42
N TYR A 149 -11.43 15.36 -11.32
CA TYR A 149 -11.71 16.80 -11.27
C TYR A 149 -11.15 17.46 -10.00
N ALA A 150 -11.41 16.87 -8.83
CA ALA A 150 -10.92 17.41 -7.56
C ALA A 150 -9.39 17.39 -7.50
N GLU A 151 -8.76 16.35 -8.03
CA GLU A 151 -7.32 16.19 -8.12
C GLU A 151 -6.66 17.25 -8.99
N ASN A 152 -7.13 17.41 -10.24
CA ASN A 152 -6.60 18.40 -11.17
C ASN A 152 -6.78 19.81 -10.63
N LYS A 153 -7.95 20.11 -10.05
CA LYS A 153 -8.23 21.41 -9.43
C LYS A 153 -7.28 21.70 -8.26
N LEU A 154 -7.03 20.72 -7.39
CA LEU A 154 -6.07 20.86 -6.30
C LEU A 154 -4.67 21.20 -6.82
N ILE A 155 -4.21 20.47 -7.83
CA ILE A 155 -2.90 20.70 -8.45
C ILE A 155 -2.84 22.11 -9.06
N GLU A 156 -3.85 22.53 -9.82
CA GLU A 156 -3.92 23.87 -10.42
C GLU A 156 -3.90 24.97 -9.36
N ASP A 157 -4.71 24.84 -8.31
CA ASP A 157 -4.82 25.84 -7.25
C ASP A 157 -3.51 25.98 -6.45
N ILE A 158 -2.80 24.86 -6.19
CA ILE A 158 -1.48 24.89 -5.54
C ILE A 158 -0.42 25.48 -6.47
N VAL A 159 -0.32 25.01 -7.71
CA VAL A 159 0.70 25.46 -8.67
C VAL A 159 0.49 26.92 -9.06
N SER A 160 -0.75 27.40 -9.12
CA SER A 160 -1.08 28.81 -9.35
C SER A 160 -0.87 29.71 -8.13
N GLY A 161 -0.77 29.13 -6.92
CA GLY A 161 -0.58 29.85 -5.66
C GLY A 161 -1.88 30.34 -5.02
N LYS A 162 -3.05 29.90 -5.50
CA LYS A 162 -4.35 30.19 -4.87
C LYS A 162 -4.48 29.51 -3.50
N THR A 163 -3.91 28.31 -3.38
CA THR A 163 -3.95 27.50 -2.16
C THR A 163 -2.54 27.02 -1.81
N LYS A 164 -2.23 26.94 -0.52
CA LYS A 164 -0.97 26.36 -0.05
C LYS A 164 -1.10 24.83 0.06
N PRO A 165 -0.04 24.06 -0.25
CA PRO A 165 -0.10 22.62 -0.03
C PRO A 165 -0.19 22.32 1.47
N GLU A 166 -1.08 21.41 1.86
CA GLU A 166 -1.23 21.00 3.26
C GLU A 166 -0.02 20.18 3.74
N ASP A 167 0.53 19.36 2.83
CA ASP A 167 1.75 18.59 3.02
C ASP A 167 2.95 19.30 2.35
N SER A 168 4.16 19.09 2.86
CA SER A 168 5.40 19.67 2.32
C SER A 168 6.53 18.66 2.13
N THR A 169 6.21 17.37 2.01
CA THR A 169 7.16 16.26 1.91
C THR A 169 8.18 16.47 0.80
N LEU A 170 7.74 16.66 -0.45
CA LEU A 170 8.67 16.80 -1.58
C LEU A 170 9.47 18.10 -1.45
N LEU A 171 8.82 19.19 -1.06
CA LEU A 171 9.49 20.49 -0.90
C LEU A 171 10.63 20.41 0.12
N LYS A 172 10.37 19.83 1.30
CA LYS A 172 11.37 19.64 2.35
C LYS A 172 12.47 18.66 1.94
N VAL A 173 12.14 17.59 1.23
CA VAL A 173 13.15 16.65 0.72
C VAL A 173 14.06 17.32 -0.30
N PHE A 174 13.50 18.08 -1.23
CA PHE A 174 14.29 18.81 -2.23
C PHE A 174 15.14 19.91 -1.60
N GLU A 175 14.63 20.62 -0.58
CA GLU A 175 15.38 21.61 0.20
C GLU A 175 16.59 20.97 0.90
N ARG A 176 16.45 19.79 1.52
CA ARG A 176 17.58 19.10 2.15
C ARG A 176 18.59 18.51 1.17
N ASN A 177 18.20 18.30 -0.09
CA ASN A 177 18.98 17.61 -1.11
C ASN A 177 19.32 18.54 -2.29
N GLU A 178 19.83 19.73 -2.01
CA GLU A 178 20.14 20.78 -2.99
C GLU A 178 21.11 20.32 -4.11
N ASN A 179 21.90 19.28 -3.85
CA ASN A 179 22.83 18.69 -4.81
C ASN A 179 22.15 17.83 -5.89
N TRP A 180 20.86 17.54 -5.77
CA TRP A 180 20.11 16.72 -6.74
C TRP A 180 19.86 17.50 -8.05
N LYS A 181 20.77 17.31 -9.00
CA LYS A 181 20.74 17.90 -10.34
C LYS A 181 20.61 16.83 -11.43
N ASP A 182 19.66 17.06 -12.33
CA ASP A 182 19.29 16.17 -13.45
C ASP A 182 18.89 14.78 -12.96
N MET A 183 17.98 14.75 -11.97
CA MET A 183 17.41 13.49 -11.47
C MET A 183 16.49 12.90 -12.54
N LEU A 184 16.55 11.58 -12.69
CA LEU A 184 15.59 10.80 -13.46
C LEU A 184 14.40 10.48 -12.56
N VAL A 185 13.34 11.26 -12.69
CA VAL A 185 12.18 11.19 -11.80
C VAL A 185 11.21 10.13 -12.29
N VAL A 186 10.78 9.26 -11.38
CA VAL A 186 9.75 8.26 -11.59
C VAL A 186 8.66 8.52 -10.57
N CYS A 187 7.52 9.04 -10.99
CA CYS A 187 6.54 9.62 -10.09
C CYS A 187 5.20 8.90 -10.22
N ASP A 188 4.74 8.37 -9.09
CA ASP A 188 3.37 7.92 -8.89
C ASP A 188 2.41 9.10 -9.08
N VAL A 189 1.37 8.90 -9.90
CA VAL A 189 0.28 9.86 -10.09
C VAL A 189 -1.09 9.20 -9.92
N THR A 190 -1.18 8.20 -9.04
CA THR A 190 -2.47 7.76 -8.49
C THR A 190 -3.19 8.91 -7.79
N GLY A 191 -4.51 8.78 -7.59
CA GLY A 191 -5.32 9.90 -7.09
C GLY A 191 -4.93 10.40 -5.70
N SER A 192 -4.41 9.51 -4.85
CA SER A 192 -3.84 9.89 -3.56
C SER A 192 -2.57 10.74 -3.64
N MET A 193 -1.90 10.72 -4.79
CA MET A 193 -0.64 11.40 -5.01
C MET A 193 -0.78 12.85 -5.47
N SER A 194 -1.98 13.34 -5.79
CA SER A 194 -2.18 14.71 -6.28
C SER A 194 -1.55 15.81 -5.41
N PRO A 195 -1.60 15.76 -4.06
CA PRO A 195 -0.91 16.75 -3.22
C PRO A 195 0.61 16.76 -3.45
N TYR A 196 1.23 15.60 -3.68
CA TYR A 196 2.66 15.47 -3.90
C TYR A 196 3.04 15.80 -5.35
N THR A 197 2.24 15.39 -6.33
CA THR A 197 2.37 15.80 -7.73
C THR A 197 2.33 17.33 -7.86
N SER A 198 1.46 18.00 -7.10
CA SER A 198 1.43 19.47 -7.06
C SER A 198 2.73 20.07 -6.53
N GLN A 199 3.35 19.46 -5.51
CA GLN A 199 4.64 19.91 -4.97
C GLN A 199 5.79 19.71 -5.97
N LEU A 200 5.80 18.59 -6.71
CA LEU A 200 6.76 18.36 -7.80
C LEU A 200 6.63 19.44 -8.88
N LEU A 201 5.40 19.72 -9.32
CA LEU A 201 5.13 20.74 -10.33
C LEU A 201 5.48 22.15 -9.85
N LEU A 202 5.18 22.48 -8.58
CA LEU A 202 5.56 23.74 -7.95
C LEU A 202 7.09 23.89 -7.91
N TRP A 203 7.81 22.83 -7.55
CA TRP A 203 9.28 22.81 -7.57
C TRP A 203 9.83 23.03 -8.98
N ILE A 204 9.31 22.34 -9.99
CA ILE A 204 9.70 22.54 -11.39
C ILE A 204 9.41 23.98 -11.84
N LYS A 205 8.25 24.54 -11.47
CA LYS A 205 7.87 25.92 -11.77
C LYS A 205 8.85 26.93 -11.16
N ALA A 206 9.26 26.72 -9.91
CA ALA A 206 10.24 27.59 -9.23
C ALA A 206 11.66 27.44 -9.82
N ASN A 207 12.02 26.24 -10.29
CA ASN A 207 13.38 25.89 -10.72
C ASN A 207 13.56 25.74 -12.25
N GLN A 208 12.67 26.34 -13.06
CA GLN A 208 12.71 26.18 -14.53
C GLN A 208 14.05 26.56 -15.17
N LYS A 209 14.77 27.53 -14.59
CA LYS A 209 16.10 27.95 -15.08
C LYS A 209 17.17 26.89 -14.81
N MET A 210 17.12 26.25 -13.64
CA MET A 210 18.07 25.21 -13.23
C MET A 210 17.82 23.88 -13.94
N ARG A 211 16.58 23.66 -14.42
CA ARG A 211 16.32 22.58 -15.38
C ARG A 211 16.70 21.20 -14.79
N SER A 212 16.61 21.04 -13.47
CA SER A 212 17.20 19.94 -12.68
C SER A 212 16.37 18.64 -12.64
N MET A 213 15.12 18.67 -13.09
CA MET A 213 14.22 17.50 -13.16
C MET A 213 13.43 17.54 -14.48
N LYS A 214 14.10 17.21 -15.59
CA LYS A 214 13.46 17.24 -16.92
C LYS A 214 12.89 15.90 -17.34
N ASN A 215 13.63 14.82 -17.06
CA ASN A 215 13.32 13.48 -17.51
C ASN A 215 12.44 12.84 -16.45
N ILE A 216 11.15 12.68 -16.77
CA ILE A 216 10.14 12.20 -15.86
C ILE A 216 9.37 11.07 -16.54
N ILE A 217 9.18 9.97 -15.82
CA ILE A 217 8.17 8.96 -16.10
C ILE A 217 7.09 9.09 -15.02
N PHE A 218 5.88 9.42 -15.43
CA PHE A 218 4.70 9.28 -14.57
C PHE A 218 4.15 7.87 -14.71
N PHE A 219 3.66 7.31 -13.62
CA PHE A 219 3.06 5.98 -13.64
C PHE A 219 1.76 5.94 -12.82
N ASN A 220 0.78 5.22 -13.36
CA ASN A 220 -0.56 5.00 -12.83
C ASN A 220 -1.18 3.92 -13.72
N ASP A 221 -0.93 2.66 -13.38
CA ASP A 221 -1.17 1.54 -14.28
C ASP A 221 -2.64 1.14 -14.38
N ASP A 222 -2.90 0.27 -15.34
CA ASP A 222 -4.20 -0.24 -15.75
C ASP A 222 -4.28 -1.77 -15.85
N ASP A 223 -3.16 -2.48 -15.61
CA ASP A 223 -3.05 -3.95 -15.57
C ASP A 223 -2.83 -4.48 -14.14
N GLU A 224 -3.65 -5.46 -13.72
CA GLU A 224 -3.54 -6.12 -12.42
C GLU A 224 -2.41 -7.18 -12.38
N ILE A 225 -1.73 -7.42 -13.51
CA ILE A 225 -0.73 -8.47 -13.66
C ILE A 225 0.63 -7.91 -14.09
N SER A 226 1.26 -7.19 -13.16
CA SER A 226 2.71 -7.00 -13.05
C SER A 226 3.47 -8.33 -13.18
N THR A 227 3.74 -8.77 -14.42
CA THR A 227 4.45 -10.02 -14.70
C THR A 227 5.94 -9.76 -14.82
N ALA A 228 6.74 -10.78 -14.51
CA ALA A 228 8.14 -10.82 -14.88
C ALA A 228 8.34 -10.61 -16.39
N GLN A 229 8.46 -9.36 -16.83
CA GLN A 229 8.69 -9.01 -18.21
C GLN A 229 10.14 -9.35 -18.60
N ILE A 230 10.35 -10.63 -18.87
CA ILE A 230 11.58 -11.14 -19.48
C ILE A 230 11.40 -11.22 -21.01
N LYS A 231 10.22 -10.94 -21.59
CA LYS A 231 10.00 -11.12 -23.05
C LYS A 231 9.21 -10.06 -23.81
N LYS A 232 8.40 -9.19 -23.21
CA LYS A 232 7.73 -8.09 -23.92
C LYS A 232 7.61 -6.90 -22.98
N LYS A 233 8.00 -5.71 -23.45
CA LYS A 233 7.91 -4.45 -22.71
C LYS A 233 6.45 -4.04 -22.56
N ASP A 234 6.05 -3.58 -21.38
CA ASP A 234 4.78 -2.91 -21.15
C ASP A 234 4.84 -1.49 -21.69
N PRO A 235 3.99 -1.12 -22.67
CA PRO A 235 3.89 0.25 -23.10
C PRO A 235 2.79 1.05 -22.39
N THR A 236 1.95 0.41 -21.56
CA THR A 236 0.80 1.06 -20.90
C THR A 236 1.14 1.52 -19.48
N GLY A 237 0.21 2.24 -18.85
CA GLY A 237 0.36 2.71 -17.47
C GLY A 237 1.50 3.69 -17.17
N MET A 238 2.25 4.14 -18.19
CA MET A 238 3.45 4.98 -18.03
C MET A 238 3.51 6.10 -19.07
N TRP A 239 3.69 7.33 -18.62
CA TRP A 239 3.74 8.52 -19.47
C TRP A 239 5.07 9.24 -19.32
N LYS A 240 5.81 9.35 -20.43
CA LYS A 240 7.13 9.98 -20.46
C LYS A 240 7.06 11.45 -20.83
N ILE A 241 7.95 12.24 -20.22
CA ILE A 241 8.23 13.61 -20.64
C ILE A 241 9.69 13.99 -20.39
N SER A 242 10.27 14.75 -21.31
CA SER A 242 11.54 15.45 -21.12
C SER A 242 11.32 16.95 -21.30
N SER A 243 11.10 17.69 -20.20
CA SER A 243 10.78 19.13 -20.27
C SER A 243 11.07 19.84 -18.96
N GLY A 244 11.67 21.04 -19.04
CA GLY A 244 11.76 21.97 -17.90
C GLY A 244 10.55 22.91 -17.78
N ASN A 245 9.60 22.87 -18.71
CA ASN A 245 8.40 23.69 -18.67
C ASN A 245 7.32 22.98 -17.84
N TYR A 246 7.00 23.54 -16.67
CA TYR A 246 6.03 22.97 -15.73
C TYR A 246 4.64 22.74 -16.34
N ARG A 247 4.17 23.57 -17.29
CA ARG A 247 2.87 23.39 -17.93
C ARG A 247 2.83 22.11 -18.75
N LYS A 248 3.87 21.88 -19.56
CA LYS A 248 3.98 20.63 -20.34
C LYS A 248 4.06 19.40 -19.43
N VAL A 249 4.77 19.51 -18.32
CA VAL A 249 4.87 18.43 -17.33
C VAL A 249 3.50 18.17 -16.67
N MET A 250 2.79 19.24 -16.31
CA MET A 250 1.44 19.18 -15.74
C MET A 250 0.44 18.55 -16.72
N ASP A 251 0.49 18.88 -18.00
CA ASP A 251 -0.39 18.29 -19.03
C ASP A 251 -0.20 16.77 -19.13
N VAL A 252 1.05 16.29 -19.06
CA VAL A 252 1.35 14.85 -19.06
C VAL A 252 0.94 14.18 -17.76
N ALA A 253 1.11 14.83 -16.61
CA ALA A 253 0.62 14.32 -15.33
C ALA A 253 -0.92 14.18 -15.34
N PHE A 254 -1.65 15.20 -15.81
CA PHE A 254 -3.11 15.14 -15.92
C PHE A 254 -3.58 14.06 -16.89
N LYS A 255 -2.85 13.85 -17.99
CA LYS A 255 -3.12 12.73 -18.90
C LYS A 255 -2.96 11.39 -18.18
N ALA A 256 -1.85 11.19 -17.46
CA ALA A 256 -1.57 9.98 -16.71
C ALA A 256 -2.59 9.70 -15.58
N MET A 257 -3.01 10.74 -14.86
CA MET A 257 -4.04 10.64 -13.82
C MET A 257 -5.39 10.24 -14.42
N LYS A 258 -5.76 10.84 -15.56
CA LYS A 258 -7.03 10.58 -16.24
C LYS A 258 -7.11 9.20 -16.88
N GLU A 259 -6.02 8.73 -17.49
CA GLU A 259 -5.99 7.49 -18.27
C GLU A 259 -5.61 6.25 -17.45
N GLY A 260 -5.01 6.41 -16.26
CA GLY A 260 -4.66 5.30 -15.37
C GLY A 260 -5.84 4.76 -14.54
N LYS A 261 -5.66 3.59 -13.90
CA LYS A 261 -6.70 2.92 -13.09
C LYS A 261 -6.31 2.73 -11.62
N HIS A 262 -5.37 3.53 -11.12
CA HIS A 262 -4.91 3.51 -9.73
C HIS A 262 -4.24 2.18 -9.33
N ILE A 263 -3.49 1.59 -10.26
CA ILE A 263 -2.66 0.42 -10.00
C ILE A 263 -1.20 0.86 -9.99
N GLU A 264 -0.42 0.32 -9.06
CA GLU A 264 1.03 0.56 -8.96
C GLU A 264 1.81 -0.30 -9.97
N ASN A 265 2.86 0.26 -10.58
CA ASN A 265 3.83 -0.44 -11.43
C ASN A 265 5.25 0.14 -11.27
N ASN A 266 5.62 0.42 -10.02
CA ASN A 266 6.75 1.30 -9.69
C ASN A 266 8.08 0.84 -10.31
N LEU A 267 8.42 -0.44 -10.20
CA LEU A 267 9.72 -0.93 -10.65
C LEU A 267 9.78 -1.14 -12.16
N GLU A 268 8.66 -1.43 -12.82
CA GLU A 268 8.56 -1.36 -14.28
C GLU A 268 8.77 0.07 -14.77
N ALA A 269 8.13 1.05 -14.14
CA ALA A 269 8.33 2.46 -14.44
C ALA A 269 9.80 2.90 -14.25
N VAL A 270 10.49 2.39 -13.23
CA VAL A 270 11.94 2.60 -13.04
C VAL A 270 12.73 2.01 -14.21
N CYS A 271 12.48 0.75 -14.59
CA CYS A 271 13.16 0.10 -15.72
C CYS A 271 12.90 0.85 -17.04
N ARG A 272 11.65 1.26 -17.28
CA ARG A 272 11.25 2.06 -18.44
C ARG A 272 12.00 3.39 -18.50
N ALA A 273 12.11 4.08 -17.36
CA ALA A 273 12.84 5.33 -17.23
C ALA A 273 14.32 5.16 -17.60
N ILE A 274 14.96 4.09 -17.11
CA ILE A 274 16.37 3.79 -17.39
C ILE A 274 16.59 3.49 -18.88
N ASP A 275 15.67 2.78 -19.52
CA ASP A 275 15.73 2.46 -20.95
C ASP A 275 15.56 3.70 -21.84
N GLU A 276 14.63 4.59 -21.48
CA GLU A 276 14.37 5.84 -22.22
C GLU A 276 15.47 6.89 -21.98
N PHE A 277 16.04 6.93 -20.78
CA PHE A 277 17.02 7.92 -20.34
C PHE A 277 18.28 7.26 -19.77
N PRO A 278 19.07 6.55 -20.60
CA PRO A 278 20.18 5.73 -20.13
C PRO A 278 21.35 6.53 -19.56
N LYS A 279 21.46 7.82 -19.88
CA LYS A 279 22.49 8.73 -19.35
C LYS A 279 22.28 9.01 -17.86
N GLU A 280 21.03 9.11 -17.43
CA GLU A 280 20.64 9.45 -16.05
C GLU A 280 20.36 8.21 -15.18
N LYS A 281 20.62 6.99 -15.68
CA LYS A 281 20.31 5.72 -14.97
C LYS A 281 20.92 5.56 -13.57
N LYS A 282 21.89 6.38 -13.16
CA LYS A 282 22.47 6.38 -11.79
C LYS A 282 21.84 7.44 -10.87
N LYS A 283 20.92 8.24 -11.39
CA LYS A 283 20.23 9.34 -10.74
C LYS A 283 18.72 9.10 -10.63
N VAL A 284 18.31 7.84 -10.50
CA VAL A 284 16.89 7.47 -10.33
C VAL A 284 16.37 8.02 -9.01
N LEU A 285 15.24 8.73 -9.09
CA LEU A 285 14.46 9.23 -7.97
C LEU A 285 13.00 8.81 -8.14
N MET A 286 12.56 7.86 -7.33
CA MET A 286 11.19 7.40 -7.28
C MET A 286 10.40 8.19 -6.23
N ILE A 287 9.18 8.61 -6.57
CA ILE A 287 8.24 9.27 -5.67
C ILE A 287 7.01 8.35 -5.60
N ALA A 288 6.67 7.87 -4.40
CA ALA A 288 5.66 6.83 -4.24
C ALA A 288 4.79 7.02 -2.98
N ASP A 289 3.57 6.48 -2.99
CA ASP A 289 2.65 6.48 -1.86
C ASP A 289 3.07 5.47 -0.77
N ASN A 290 3.13 5.91 0.48
CA ASN A 290 3.36 5.04 1.63
C ASN A 290 2.26 3.96 1.81
N TRP A 291 1.05 4.23 1.35
CA TRP A 291 -0.12 3.36 1.60
C TRP A 291 -0.35 2.28 0.55
N GLU A 292 0.50 2.25 -0.49
CA GLU A 292 0.49 1.24 -1.53
C GLU A 292 1.80 0.42 -1.49
N ASP A 293 1.71 -0.89 -1.74
CA ASP A 293 2.89 -1.75 -1.83
C ASP A 293 3.48 -1.65 -3.25
N PRO A 294 4.81 -1.51 -3.39
CA PRO A 294 5.41 -1.42 -4.72
C PRO A 294 5.23 -2.72 -5.50
N CYS A 295 4.91 -2.58 -6.78
CA CYS A 295 4.79 -3.68 -7.71
C CYS A 295 6.13 -4.10 -8.33
N ASP A 296 6.13 -5.26 -9.00
CA ASP A 296 7.25 -5.79 -9.77
C ASP A 296 8.55 -6.01 -8.97
N MET A 297 8.41 -6.41 -7.71
CA MET A 297 9.52 -6.61 -6.77
C MET A 297 10.62 -7.57 -7.25
N TYR A 298 10.36 -8.41 -8.25
CA TYR A 298 11.37 -9.26 -8.88
C TYR A 298 12.43 -8.44 -9.67
N LEU A 299 12.09 -7.23 -10.12
CA LEU A 299 13.01 -6.32 -10.83
C LEU A 299 14.11 -5.74 -9.93
N VAL A 300 13.97 -5.85 -8.60
CA VAL A 300 15.00 -5.41 -7.66
C VAL A 300 16.33 -6.12 -7.93
N ASP A 301 16.31 -7.41 -8.28
CA ASP A 301 17.53 -8.17 -8.58
C ASP A 301 18.22 -7.66 -9.86
N TYR A 302 17.46 -7.30 -10.89
CA TYR A 302 17.99 -6.67 -12.10
C TYR A 302 18.68 -5.33 -11.77
N LEU A 303 18.01 -4.46 -11.00
CA LEU A 303 18.55 -3.15 -10.61
C LEU A 303 19.82 -3.29 -9.77
N LYS A 304 19.84 -4.27 -8.86
CA LYS A 304 20.99 -4.63 -8.05
C LYS A 304 22.16 -5.13 -8.91
N GLU A 305 21.93 -6.04 -9.85
CA GLU A 305 22.96 -6.56 -10.77
C GLU A 305 23.58 -5.43 -11.60
N LYS A 306 22.75 -4.52 -12.12
CA LYS A 306 23.22 -3.34 -12.88
C LYS A 306 23.78 -2.22 -11.99
N LYS A 307 23.82 -2.41 -10.66
CA LYS A 307 24.28 -1.45 -9.65
C LYS A 307 23.58 -0.11 -9.76
N ILE A 308 22.28 -0.10 -10.06
CA ILE A 308 21.48 1.11 -10.26
C ILE A 308 20.84 1.51 -8.92
N PRO A 309 21.28 2.61 -8.28
CA PRO A 309 20.71 3.04 -7.01
C PRO A 309 19.34 3.67 -7.21
N VAL A 310 18.35 3.23 -6.44
CA VAL A 310 17.00 3.80 -6.44
C VAL A 310 16.81 4.65 -5.19
N ARG A 311 16.73 5.97 -5.38
CA ARG A 311 16.40 6.92 -4.30
C ARG A 311 14.88 7.04 -4.24
N ILE A 312 14.29 7.03 -3.05
CA ILE A 312 12.83 6.94 -2.91
C ILE A 312 12.34 8.02 -1.96
N ILE A 313 11.45 8.89 -2.43
CA ILE A 313 10.65 9.76 -1.58
C ILE A 313 9.35 9.03 -1.26
N ILE A 314 9.14 8.70 0.00
CA ILE A 314 7.93 8.04 0.47
C ILE A 314 6.97 9.11 0.99
N CYS A 315 5.82 9.23 0.33
CA CYS A 315 4.83 10.27 0.58
C CYS A 315 3.73 9.77 1.52
N GLY A 316 3.22 10.62 2.42
CA GLY A 316 2.13 10.24 3.34
C GLY A 316 2.56 9.36 4.51
N VAL A 317 3.85 9.38 4.87
CA VAL A 317 4.36 8.71 6.07
C VAL A 317 3.82 9.41 7.31
N ASN A 318 3.30 8.63 8.26
CA ASN A 318 2.85 9.13 9.55
C ASN A 318 3.38 8.26 10.71
N SER A 319 2.51 7.55 11.41
CA SER A 319 2.84 6.47 12.35
C SER A 319 3.34 5.19 11.68
N ARG A 320 3.09 5.01 10.38
CA ARG A 320 3.49 3.81 9.64
C ARG A 320 4.32 4.17 8.41
N LEU A 321 5.27 3.29 8.11
CA LEU A 321 6.12 3.37 6.94
C LEU A 321 6.12 2.03 6.22
N ASN A 322 5.89 2.06 4.91
CA ASN A 322 6.00 0.88 4.07
C ASN A 322 7.46 0.46 3.92
N THR A 323 7.80 -0.65 4.59
CA THR A 323 9.17 -1.16 4.64
C THR A 323 9.66 -1.77 3.33
N ASN A 324 8.77 -2.04 2.36
CA ASN A 324 9.17 -2.52 1.04
C ASN A 324 10.09 -1.52 0.33
N TYR A 325 9.83 -0.22 0.46
CA TYR A 325 10.70 0.82 -0.08
C TYR A 325 12.08 0.84 0.60
N LEU A 326 12.16 0.61 1.92
CA LEU A 326 13.47 0.45 2.59
C LEU A 326 14.26 -0.74 2.03
N ASN A 327 13.56 -1.84 1.74
CA ASN A 327 14.18 -3.04 1.17
C ASN A 327 14.69 -2.79 -0.26
N ILE A 328 13.93 -2.10 -1.11
CA ILE A 328 14.34 -1.71 -2.47
C ILE A 328 15.60 -0.84 -2.41
N ALA A 329 15.57 0.23 -1.62
CA ALA A 329 16.69 1.15 -1.50
C ALA A 329 17.95 0.45 -0.95
N ARG A 330 17.80 -0.41 0.08
CA ARG A 330 18.92 -1.20 0.59
C ARG A 330 19.51 -2.14 -0.45
N ALA A 331 18.67 -2.87 -1.18
CA ALA A 331 19.13 -3.85 -2.17
C ALA A 331 19.86 -3.19 -3.36
N THR A 332 19.44 -1.98 -3.73
CA THR A 332 19.97 -1.24 -4.88
C THR A 332 21.13 -0.29 -4.52
N GLY A 333 21.45 -0.13 -3.23
CA GLY A 333 22.40 0.88 -2.75
C GLY A 333 21.87 2.32 -2.86
N GLY A 334 20.55 2.47 -2.94
CA GLY A 334 19.84 3.73 -2.89
C GLY A 334 19.54 4.23 -1.48
N THR A 335 18.60 5.17 -1.40
CA THR A 335 18.30 5.98 -0.21
C THR A 335 16.80 6.19 -0.06
N VAL A 336 16.34 6.44 1.16
CA VAL A 336 14.91 6.72 1.43
C VAL A 336 14.75 8.08 2.09
N HIS A 337 13.74 8.82 1.67
CA HIS A 337 13.48 10.18 2.08
C HIS A 337 12.01 10.33 2.50
N THR A 338 11.79 10.99 3.62
CA THR A 338 10.46 11.31 4.18
C THR A 338 10.39 12.80 4.47
N MET A 339 9.24 13.29 4.92
CA MET A 339 9.10 14.72 5.22
C MET A 339 10.16 15.20 6.23
N GLU A 340 10.47 14.41 7.25
CA GLU A 340 11.34 14.80 8.37
C GLU A 340 12.78 14.29 8.26
N GLN A 341 13.03 13.21 7.52
CA GLN A 341 14.31 12.49 7.60
C GLN A 341 14.75 11.85 6.27
N ASP A 342 16.06 11.86 6.04
CA ASP A 342 16.75 11.15 4.98
C ASP A 342 17.55 9.95 5.54
N LEU A 343 17.41 8.79 4.91
CA LEU A 343 18.08 7.53 5.24
C LEU A 343 19.08 7.17 4.14
N ASN A 344 20.33 7.60 4.33
CA ASN A 344 21.37 7.47 3.31
C ASN A 344 22.18 6.16 3.41
N ASN A 345 22.20 5.52 4.59
CA ASN A 345 23.12 4.42 4.89
C ASN A 345 22.41 3.07 5.08
N LEU A 346 21.28 2.86 4.39
CA LEU A 346 20.45 1.66 4.53
C LEU A 346 21.20 0.36 4.28
N ALA A 347 22.19 0.33 3.37
CA ALA A 347 23.01 -0.84 3.07
C ALA A 347 23.91 -1.28 4.24
N THR A 348 24.31 -0.35 5.11
CA THR A 348 25.26 -0.60 6.20
C THR A 348 24.59 -1.09 7.49
N ILE A 349 23.26 -0.98 7.58
CA ILE A 349 22.51 -1.38 8.76
C ILE A 349 22.70 -2.89 9.00
N LYS A 350 23.08 -3.25 10.24
CA LYS A 350 23.34 -4.64 10.65
C LYS A 350 22.06 -5.34 11.11
N GLU A 351 22.00 -6.65 10.93
CA GLU A 351 20.91 -7.50 11.42
C GLU A 351 20.64 -7.24 12.92
N GLY A 352 19.37 -7.19 13.32
CA GLY A 352 18.96 -6.88 14.69
C GLY A 352 18.90 -5.39 15.05
N THR A 353 19.41 -4.50 14.17
CA THR A 353 19.38 -3.04 14.44
C THR A 353 17.95 -2.52 14.47
N LYS A 354 17.65 -1.72 15.51
CA LYS A 354 16.41 -0.98 15.67
C LYS A 354 16.67 0.50 15.45
N PHE A 355 15.79 1.17 14.71
CA PHE A 355 15.85 2.62 14.51
C PHE A 355 14.45 3.21 14.32
N LYS A 356 14.34 4.53 14.37
CA LYS A 356 13.09 5.26 14.17
C LYS A 356 13.17 6.10 12.89
N ILE A 357 12.06 6.20 12.18
CA ILE A 357 11.84 7.13 11.09
C ILE A 357 10.44 7.75 11.25
N GLY A 358 10.39 9.07 11.46
CA GLY A 358 9.18 9.73 11.94
C GLY A 358 8.68 9.10 13.24
N ASN A 359 7.47 8.54 13.22
CA ASN A 359 6.89 7.78 14.33
C ASN A 359 6.96 6.26 14.19
N ALA A 360 7.46 5.75 13.06
CA ALA A 360 7.62 4.32 12.83
C ALA A 360 8.92 3.81 13.46
N ARG A 361 8.84 2.69 14.20
CA ARG A 361 10.00 1.95 14.70
C ARG A 361 10.29 0.79 13.76
N ILE A 362 11.51 0.70 13.27
CA ILE A 362 11.94 -0.28 12.27
C ILE A 362 13.00 -1.20 12.89
N LEU A 363 12.91 -2.48 12.57
CA LEU A 363 13.90 -3.51 12.89
C LEU A 363 14.37 -4.16 11.58
N LEU A 364 15.67 -4.33 11.41
CA LEU A 364 16.20 -5.23 10.39
C LEU A 364 16.19 -6.66 10.93
N SER A 365 15.34 -7.52 10.36
CA SER A 365 15.23 -8.93 10.74
C SER A 365 15.25 -9.85 9.52
N ARG A 366 16.10 -10.88 9.54
CA ARG A 366 16.34 -11.85 8.47
C ARG A 366 16.61 -11.15 7.13
N GLY A 367 17.42 -10.09 7.17
CA GLY A 367 17.76 -9.30 5.99
C GLY A 367 16.64 -8.44 5.41
N LYS A 368 15.48 -8.32 6.08
CA LYS A 368 14.37 -7.45 5.67
C LYS A 368 14.02 -6.44 6.76
N PHE A 369 13.75 -5.21 6.37
CA PHE A 369 13.16 -4.24 7.28
C PHE A 369 11.73 -4.62 7.59
N ILE A 370 11.40 -4.56 8.88
CA ILE A 370 10.06 -4.76 9.40
C ILE A 370 9.71 -3.63 10.36
N GLN A 371 8.50 -3.09 10.25
CA GLN A 371 8.00 -2.19 11.28
C GLN A 371 7.65 -3.00 12.53
N ILE A 372 8.10 -2.50 13.68
CA ILE A 372 7.83 -3.02 15.03
C ILE A 372 7.06 -1.97 15.85
N ASN A 373 6.42 -2.42 16.93
CA ASN A 373 5.63 -1.55 17.80
C ASN A 373 6.48 -0.74 18.77
#